data_AF-A0AAV7LJT0-F1
#
_entry.id   AF-A0AAV7LJT0-F1
#
_cell.length_a   1.000
_cell.length_b   1.000
_cell.length_c   1.000
_cell.angle_alpha   90.00
_cell.angle_beta   90.00
_cell.angle_gamma   90.00
#
_symmetry.space_group_name_H-M   'P 1'
#
loop_
_entity.id
_entity.type
_entity.pdbx_description
1 polymer ?
#
loop_
_entity_poly.entity_id
_entity_poly.type
_entity_poly.pdbx_seq_one_letter_code
_entity_poly.pdbx_strand_id
1 'polypeptide(L)'
;MSDPTSQLTPNILEETVQVMNLSSLELSMHEINVLKKGLGFCPSSKPDYTNIHVDLFKFIRNLKLKKFFHNKPDTHKTTHTTLPTCNQTIGDLQDIHMVLSLDNTSSQPPSFDELLVELNIIPNLDVNSGLRPNSMFVPTLPPDNHIDVFYQAVSTELYNLEDKKRMSTHRPSNNLNADELRALHKLSMCPDIVIREADKGGNVVVMNRSDYVAEIDRQLNDTQAYSLLPSNPLPNITNMIRKKLAFWKNHCLLTDLEHRFLYIEAPRAPCIYILPKVHKPGGFPPGRPIISGIGSPTEHISEYIDSFLQPLVHNLPSYIQDTRDLLCQLEDIDWSEDFMFVCLDVSSLYTSIPLERGLEMLQRTLSTRDATLHDHTRMLLDLTRLVL
;
A
#
# COMPACT_ATOMS: atom_id res chain seq x y z
N MET A 1 -46.95 2.31 -25.46
CA MET A 1 -46.34 3.50 -26.09
C MET A 1 -46.78 4.67 -25.23
N SER A 2 -45.97 5.27 -24.37
CA SER A 2 -44.56 5.62 -24.50
C SER A 2 -43.94 5.76 -23.10
N ASP A 3 -42.71 5.29 -22.97
CA ASP A 3 -41.80 5.53 -21.86
C ASP A 3 -41.54 7.05 -21.72
N PRO A 4 -41.26 7.55 -20.51
CA PRO A 4 -39.92 8.08 -20.33
C PRO A 4 -39.32 7.74 -18.96
N THR A 5 -38.28 6.90 -19.00
CA THR A 5 -37.00 7.06 -18.30
C THR A 5 -36.81 8.46 -17.71
N SER A 6 -37.15 8.63 -16.44
CA SER A 6 -36.56 9.68 -15.62
C SER A 6 -35.11 9.27 -15.36
N GLN A 7 -34.23 10.15 -15.81
CA GLN A 7 -32.79 10.02 -15.71
C GLN A 7 -32.38 9.84 -14.24
N LEU A 8 -32.02 8.61 -13.87
CA LEU A 8 -31.12 8.36 -12.75
C LEU A 8 -29.76 8.95 -13.13
N THR A 9 -29.57 10.24 -12.85
CA THR A 9 -28.24 10.78 -12.69
C THR A 9 -27.61 10.02 -11.52
N PRO A 10 -26.43 9.40 -11.67
CA PRO A 10 -25.71 8.93 -10.52
C PRO A 10 -25.32 10.19 -9.75
N ASN A 11 -26.03 10.47 -8.65
CA ASN A 11 -25.48 11.21 -7.53
C ASN A 11 -24.27 10.39 -7.06
N ILE A 12 -23.13 10.60 -7.73
CA ILE A 12 -21.84 10.45 -7.08
C ILE A 12 -21.93 11.49 -5.97
N LEU A 13 -22.29 11.03 -4.78
CA LEU A 13 -22.12 11.78 -3.55
C LEU A 13 -20.63 12.15 -3.55
N GLU A 14 -20.32 13.38 -3.93
CA GLU A 14 -19.10 14.02 -3.45
C GLU A 14 -19.26 13.99 -1.93
N GLU A 15 -18.74 12.96 -1.27
CA GLU A 15 -18.42 13.03 0.14
C GLU A 15 -17.39 14.15 0.26
N THR A 16 -17.88 15.39 0.35
CA THR A 16 -17.02 16.55 0.53
C THR A 16 -16.33 16.33 1.87
N VAL A 17 -15.01 16.10 1.82
CA VAL A 17 -14.17 15.95 3.00
C VAL A 17 -14.54 17.04 4.00
N GLN A 18 -15.07 16.63 5.17
CA GLN A 18 -15.45 17.59 6.19
C GLN A 18 -14.21 18.03 6.94
N VAL A 19 -14.09 19.34 7.18
CA VAL A 19 -13.03 19.91 8.02
C VAL A 19 -13.59 20.14 9.41
N MET A 20 -13.06 19.43 10.39
CA MET A 20 -13.43 19.54 11.80
C MET A 20 -12.33 20.31 12.54
N ASN A 21 -12.62 21.55 12.93
CA ASN A 21 -11.67 22.37 13.67
C ASN A 21 -11.91 22.22 15.18
N LEU A 22 -11.03 21.47 15.84
CA LEU A 22 -10.96 21.29 17.28
C LEU A 22 -9.86 22.15 17.93
N SER A 23 -9.17 22.96 17.13
CA SER A 23 -8.13 23.87 17.62
C SER A 23 -8.71 25.23 18.02
N SER A 24 -7.92 26.02 18.75
CA SER A 24 -8.25 27.43 19.03
C SER A 24 -7.96 28.36 17.85
N LEU A 25 -7.39 27.85 16.74
CA LEU A 25 -7.08 28.64 15.56
C LEU A 25 -8.36 28.93 14.76
N GLU A 26 -8.63 30.21 14.49
CA GLU A 26 -9.66 30.60 13.54
C GLU A 26 -9.17 30.38 12.11
N LEU A 27 -9.78 29.40 11.42
CA LEU A 27 -9.45 29.09 10.03
C LEU A 27 -10.17 30.04 9.07
N SER A 28 -9.42 30.68 8.20
CA SER A 28 -9.95 31.44 7.07
C SER A 28 -10.63 30.54 6.03
N MET A 29 -11.45 31.14 5.18
CA MET A 29 -12.11 30.42 4.08
C MET A 29 -11.11 29.70 3.16
N HIS A 30 -9.96 30.32 2.88
CA HIS A 30 -8.92 29.72 2.02
C HIS A 30 -8.24 28.52 2.69
N GLU A 31 -8.01 28.58 4.00
CA GLU A 31 -7.49 27.44 4.78
C GLU A 31 -8.48 26.28 4.78
N ILE A 32 -9.76 26.55 5.00
CA ILE A 32 -10.82 25.53 4.94
C ILE A 32 -10.89 24.91 3.53
N ASN A 33 -10.84 25.72 2.48
CA ASN A 33 -10.91 25.24 1.10
C ASN A 33 -9.73 24.33 0.74
N VAL A 34 -8.52 24.65 1.22
CA VAL A 34 -7.35 23.78 1.06
C VAL A 34 -7.54 22.46 1.80
N LEU A 35 -7.99 22.51 3.06
CA LEU A 35 -8.20 21.31 3.87
C LEU A 35 -9.32 20.40 3.30
N LYS A 36 -10.37 20.98 2.72
CA LYS A 36 -11.46 20.26 2.02
C LYS A 36 -10.99 19.51 0.77
N LYS A 37 -9.82 19.82 0.21
CA LYS A 37 -9.24 19.04 -0.88
C LYS A 37 -8.68 17.69 -0.39
N GLY A 38 -8.54 17.52 0.94
CA GLY A 38 -8.06 16.30 1.57
C GLY A 38 -6.54 16.24 1.75
N LEU A 39 -6.05 15.38 2.65
CA LEU A 39 -4.61 15.28 2.95
C LEU A 39 -3.81 14.59 1.84
N GLY A 40 -4.47 13.81 0.97
CA GLY A 40 -3.87 13.24 -0.23
C GLY A 40 -3.78 14.23 -1.40
N PHE A 41 -4.31 15.45 -1.26
CA PHE A 41 -4.24 16.45 -2.31
C PHE A 41 -2.79 16.91 -2.55
N CYS A 42 -2.34 16.76 -3.79
CA CYS A 42 -1.06 17.28 -4.23
C CYS A 42 -1.27 18.56 -5.06
N PRO A 43 -0.71 19.71 -4.63
CA PRO A 43 -0.67 20.90 -5.48
C PRO A 43 0.00 20.55 -6.81
N SER A 44 -0.54 21.06 -7.93
CA SER A 44 -0.03 20.74 -9.26
C SER A 44 1.46 21.11 -9.37
N SER A 45 2.29 20.09 -9.47
CA SER A 45 3.61 20.19 -10.09
C SER A 45 3.43 20.15 -11.61
N LYS A 46 4.46 20.55 -12.37
CA LYS A 46 4.47 20.32 -13.83
C LYS A 46 4.19 18.81 -14.05
N PRO A 47 3.22 18.42 -14.89
CA PRO A 47 2.98 17.01 -15.15
C PRO A 47 4.27 16.38 -15.65
N ASP A 48 4.63 15.27 -15.01
CA ASP A 48 5.74 14.42 -15.39
C ASP A 48 5.21 13.45 -16.45
N TYR A 49 5.37 13.83 -17.71
CA TYR A 49 4.89 13.03 -18.83
C TYR A 49 5.54 11.65 -18.87
N THR A 50 6.79 11.53 -18.43
CA THR A 50 7.46 10.23 -18.31
C THR A 50 6.70 9.31 -17.35
N ASN A 51 6.41 9.79 -16.14
CA ASN A 51 5.62 9.01 -15.18
C ASN A 51 4.20 8.72 -15.68
N ILE A 52 3.56 9.67 -16.37
CA ILE A 52 2.23 9.46 -16.95
C ILE A 52 2.26 8.36 -18.03
N HIS A 53 3.27 8.33 -18.90
CA HIS A 53 3.44 7.27 -19.88
C HIS A 53 3.69 5.91 -19.21
N VAL A 54 4.50 5.87 -18.15
CA VAL A 54 4.72 4.66 -17.33
C VAL A 54 3.42 4.17 -16.70
N ASP A 55 2.60 5.08 -16.15
CA ASP A 55 1.32 4.74 -15.53
C ASP A 55 0.28 4.28 -16.55
N LEU A 56 0.23 4.91 -17.73
CA LEU A 56 -0.60 4.43 -18.85
C LEU A 56 -0.19 3.01 -19.25
N PHE A 57 1.11 2.74 -19.39
CA PHE A 57 1.59 1.40 -19.70
C PHE A 57 1.17 0.38 -18.63
N LYS A 58 1.37 0.68 -17.34
CA LYS A 58 0.92 -0.17 -16.22
C LYS A 58 -0.59 -0.41 -16.28
N PHE A 59 -1.38 0.61 -16.57
CA PHE A 59 -2.83 0.51 -16.69
C PHE A 59 -3.25 -0.43 -17.84
N ILE A 60 -2.72 -0.23 -19.05
CA ILE A 60 -3.00 -1.09 -20.20
C ILE A 60 -2.58 -2.53 -19.94
N ARG A 61 -1.40 -2.71 -19.33
CA ARG A 61 -0.92 -4.03 -18.91
C ARG A 61 -1.90 -4.70 -17.96
N ASN A 62 -2.41 -3.98 -16.96
CA ASN A 62 -3.41 -4.50 -16.03
C ASN A 62 -4.71 -4.91 -16.74
N LEU A 63 -5.17 -4.14 -17.73
CA LEU A 63 -6.33 -4.52 -18.56
C LEU A 63 -6.06 -5.80 -19.36
N LYS A 64 -4.91 -5.90 -20.01
CA LYS A 64 -4.50 -7.09 -20.78
C LYS A 64 -4.40 -8.33 -19.89
N LEU A 65 -3.83 -8.20 -18.69
CA LEU A 65 -3.79 -9.27 -17.69
C LEU A 65 -5.21 -9.70 -17.27
N LYS A 66 -6.07 -8.76 -16.89
CA LYS A 66 -7.47 -9.06 -16.52
C LYS A 66 -8.21 -9.79 -17.64
N LYS A 67 -8.08 -9.34 -18.89
CA LYS A 67 -8.68 -10.01 -20.06
C LYS A 67 -8.12 -11.42 -20.27
N PHE A 68 -6.79 -11.57 -20.21
CA PHE A 68 -6.12 -12.86 -20.44
C PHE A 68 -6.53 -13.92 -19.42
N PHE A 69 -6.78 -13.53 -18.18
CA PHE A 69 -7.19 -14.43 -17.10
C PHE A 69 -8.71 -14.52 -16.90
N HIS A 70 -9.53 -13.68 -17.55
CA HIS A 70 -10.98 -13.59 -17.33
C HIS A 70 -11.74 -14.93 -17.41
N ASN A 71 -11.33 -15.82 -18.32
CA ASN A 71 -11.95 -17.12 -18.53
C ASN A 71 -11.05 -18.30 -18.11
N LYS A 72 -9.93 -18.02 -17.45
CA LYS A 72 -9.05 -19.08 -16.97
C LYS A 72 -9.48 -19.44 -15.55
N PRO A 73 -9.61 -20.73 -15.22
CA PRO A 73 -9.90 -21.13 -13.85
C PRO A 73 -8.78 -20.60 -12.94
N ASP A 74 -9.17 -20.02 -11.80
CA ASP A 74 -8.22 -19.62 -10.76
C ASP A 74 -7.38 -20.82 -10.37
N THR A 75 -6.11 -20.81 -10.76
CA THR A 75 -5.18 -21.93 -10.53
C THR A 75 -4.69 -22.00 -9.08
N HIS A 76 -5.29 -21.23 -8.17
CA HIS A 76 -5.01 -21.29 -6.74
C HIS A 76 -5.63 -22.52 -6.03
N LYS A 77 -6.30 -23.43 -6.75
CA LYS A 77 -6.86 -24.67 -6.18
C LYS A 77 -6.18 -25.98 -6.59
N THR A 78 -5.03 -25.98 -7.27
CA THR A 78 -4.41 -27.26 -7.69
C THR A 78 -2.95 -27.41 -7.23
N THR A 79 -2.77 -28.46 -6.43
CA THR A 79 -1.56 -29.06 -5.86
C THR A 79 -0.35 -29.18 -6.79
N HIS A 80 0.84 -29.01 -6.18
CA HIS A 80 2.17 -29.45 -6.62
C HIS A 80 2.23 -30.33 -7.88
N THR A 81 2.61 -29.78 -9.05
CA THR A 81 3.47 -30.48 -10.02
C THR A 81 4.08 -29.52 -11.06
N THR A 82 5.41 -29.52 -11.16
CA THR A 82 6.29 -29.12 -12.28
C THR A 82 5.89 -27.91 -13.15
N LEU A 83 6.59 -26.79 -12.93
CA LEU A 83 6.63 -25.63 -13.82
C LEU A 83 7.40 -25.95 -15.12
N PRO A 84 6.91 -25.55 -16.31
CA PRO A 84 7.70 -25.58 -17.53
C PRO A 84 8.77 -24.48 -17.49
N THR A 85 10.00 -24.85 -17.83
CA THR A 85 11.17 -23.99 -17.96
C THR A 85 10.95 -22.85 -18.96
N CYS A 86 11.15 -21.60 -18.50
CA CYS A 86 11.17 -20.40 -19.32
C CYS A 86 12.45 -20.37 -20.18
N ASN A 87 12.35 -20.78 -21.44
CA ASN A 87 13.39 -20.65 -22.47
C ASN A 87 12.84 -19.91 -23.70
N GLN A 88 12.14 -18.79 -23.50
CA GLN A 88 11.72 -17.89 -24.58
C GLN A 88 12.05 -16.46 -24.20
N THR A 89 13.30 -16.05 -24.44
CA THR A 89 13.81 -14.74 -23.98
C THR A 89 14.37 -13.87 -25.10
N ILE A 90 14.23 -14.23 -26.38
CA ILE A 90 14.94 -13.50 -27.45
C ILE A 90 14.03 -13.09 -28.64
N GLY A 91 12.87 -13.72 -28.82
CA GLY A 91 11.97 -13.42 -29.96
C GLY A 91 11.09 -12.17 -29.79
N ASP A 92 10.58 -11.92 -28.58
CA ASP A 92 9.49 -10.97 -28.36
C ASP A 92 9.95 -9.51 -28.17
N LEU A 93 11.26 -9.25 -28.25
CA LEU A 93 11.87 -7.92 -28.04
C LEU A 93 11.99 -7.09 -29.32
N GLN A 94 11.84 -7.69 -30.51
CA GLN A 94 11.94 -6.97 -31.79
C GLN A 94 10.70 -6.12 -32.10
N ASP A 95 9.53 -6.45 -31.54
CA ASP A 95 8.29 -5.72 -31.78
C ASP A 95 8.21 -4.37 -31.05
N ILE A 96 9.04 -4.16 -30.02
CA ILE A 96 9.12 -2.89 -29.27
C ILE A 96 9.81 -1.79 -30.10
N HIS A 97 10.78 -2.15 -30.95
CA HIS A 97 11.51 -1.21 -31.79
C HIS A 97 10.65 -0.66 -32.95
N MET A 98 9.59 -1.39 -33.34
CA MET A 98 8.75 -1.04 -34.49
C MET A 98 7.71 0.04 -34.17
N VAL A 99 7.23 0.12 -32.93
CA VAL A 99 6.13 1.02 -32.54
C VAL A 99 6.62 2.46 -32.24
N LEU A 100 7.91 2.65 -31.96
CA LEU A 100 8.50 3.97 -31.67
C LEU A 100 9.17 4.64 -32.89
N SER A 101 9.08 4.02 -34.07
CA SER A 101 9.78 4.48 -35.29
C SER A 101 8.88 5.24 -36.28
N LEU A 102 7.91 6.01 -35.79
CA LEU A 102 7.18 6.97 -36.63
C LEU A 102 7.58 8.39 -36.26
N ASP A 103 8.41 8.93 -37.15
CA ASP A 103 8.81 10.32 -37.39
C ASP A 103 10.00 10.93 -36.64
N ASN A 104 11.06 11.12 -37.45
CA ASN A 104 12.24 11.95 -37.26
C ASN A 104 11.90 13.36 -36.74
N THR A 105 12.09 13.61 -35.45
CA THR A 105 12.59 14.91 -34.98
C THR A 105 13.55 14.72 -33.79
N SER A 106 14.58 15.56 -33.77
CA SER A 106 15.77 15.52 -32.92
C SER A 106 15.47 15.71 -31.42
N SER A 107 15.04 14.65 -30.73
CA SER A 107 15.31 14.41 -29.30
C SER A 107 14.96 12.96 -29.00
N GLN A 108 15.97 12.09 -28.93
CA GLN A 108 15.78 10.66 -28.66
C GLN A 108 15.10 10.47 -27.28
N PRO A 109 14.04 9.63 -27.19
CA PRO A 109 13.52 9.19 -25.90
C PRO A 109 14.60 8.40 -25.13
N PRO A 110 14.55 8.38 -23.77
CA PRO A 110 15.52 7.64 -22.96
C PRO A 110 15.58 6.18 -23.38
N SER A 111 16.79 5.62 -23.34
CA SER A 111 17.01 4.24 -23.76
C SER A 111 16.26 3.27 -22.85
N PHE A 112 15.79 2.16 -23.40
CA PHE A 112 15.06 1.12 -22.68
C PHE A 112 15.81 0.60 -21.43
N ASP A 113 17.15 0.59 -21.50
CA ASP A 113 18.01 0.20 -20.39
C ASP A 113 17.99 1.21 -19.22
N GLU A 114 17.73 2.50 -19.48
CA GLU A 114 17.59 3.53 -18.44
C GLU A 114 16.25 3.42 -17.70
N LEU A 115 15.17 3.04 -18.38
CA LEU A 115 13.84 2.82 -17.80
C LEU A 115 13.77 1.57 -16.89
N LEU A 116 14.56 0.55 -17.18
CA LEU A 116 14.62 -0.68 -16.37
C LEU A 116 15.36 -0.47 -15.05
N VAL A 117 16.36 0.42 -15.02
CA VAL A 117 17.09 0.80 -13.80
C VAL A 117 16.21 1.63 -12.85
N GLU A 118 15.34 2.50 -13.39
CA GLU A 118 14.39 3.31 -12.61
C GLU A 118 13.29 2.48 -11.92
N LEU A 119 12.94 1.31 -12.46
CA LEU A 119 11.90 0.42 -11.91
C LEU A 119 12.41 -0.54 -10.82
N ASN A 120 13.70 -0.48 -10.47
CA ASN A 120 14.32 -1.24 -9.37
C ASN A 120 14.10 -2.77 -9.44
N ILE A 121 14.14 -3.34 -10.65
CA ILE A 121 13.90 -4.77 -10.89
C ILE A 121 15.23 -5.52 -10.95
N ILE A 122 15.52 -6.35 -9.95
CA ILE A 122 16.65 -7.30 -9.95
C ILE A 122 16.10 -8.70 -10.23
N PRO A 123 16.52 -9.40 -11.30
CA PRO A 123 16.09 -10.77 -11.57
C PRO A 123 16.82 -11.81 -10.71
N ASN A 124 16.11 -12.90 -10.40
CA ASN A 124 16.51 -14.14 -9.69
C ASN A 124 16.50 -14.15 -8.15
N LEU A 125 15.31 -14.10 -7.55
CA LEU A 125 15.07 -14.59 -6.18
C LEU A 125 14.69 -16.08 -6.18
N ASP A 126 15.09 -16.79 -5.12
CA ASP A 126 14.81 -18.22 -4.91
C ASP A 126 13.29 -18.49 -4.86
N VAL A 127 12.88 -19.64 -5.41
CA VAL A 127 11.50 -20.12 -5.51
C VAL A 127 10.82 -20.35 -4.16
N ASN A 128 11.59 -20.45 -3.07
CA ASN A 128 11.08 -20.64 -1.72
C ASN A 128 10.86 -19.34 -0.95
N SER A 129 11.45 -18.22 -1.41
CA SER A 129 11.17 -16.90 -0.87
C SER A 129 9.95 -16.34 -1.61
N GLY A 130 8.85 -16.06 -0.90
CA GLY A 130 7.66 -15.42 -1.48
C GLY A 130 7.92 -14.04 -2.09
N LEU A 131 9.14 -13.50 -1.89
CA LEU A 131 9.66 -12.27 -2.46
C LEU A 131 10.00 -12.47 -3.95
N ARG A 132 8.97 -12.45 -4.80
CA ARG A 132 9.17 -12.41 -6.24
C ARG A 132 9.30 -10.95 -6.68
N PRO A 133 10.26 -10.61 -7.56
CA PRO A 133 10.19 -9.32 -8.23
C PRO A 133 8.84 -9.23 -8.93
N ASN A 134 8.25 -8.03 -8.93
CA ASN A 134 6.99 -7.79 -9.62
C ASN A 134 7.11 -8.34 -11.04
N SER A 135 6.20 -9.26 -11.39
CA SER A 135 6.19 -9.85 -12.73
C SER A 135 6.15 -8.73 -13.76
N MET A 136 6.98 -8.82 -14.81
CA MET A 136 6.90 -7.94 -15.99
C MET A 136 6.08 -8.58 -17.13
N PHE A 137 5.44 -9.72 -16.88
CA PHE A 137 4.66 -10.41 -17.91
C PHE A 137 3.59 -9.49 -18.50
N VAL A 138 3.59 -9.36 -19.82
CA VAL A 138 2.54 -8.73 -20.62
C VAL A 138 2.01 -9.81 -21.56
N PRO A 139 0.74 -10.23 -21.42
CA PRO A 139 0.21 -11.30 -22.25
C PRO A 139 0.14 -10.86 -23.71
N THR A 140 0.67 -11.69 -24.60
CA THR A 140 0.46 -11.58 -26.04
C THR A 140 -0.98 -12.02 -26.35
N LEU A 141 -1.84 -11.03 -26.51
CA LEU A 141 -3.22 -11.22 -26.95
C LEU A 141 -3.32 -10.92 -28.44
N PRO A 142 -4.22 -11.58 -29.19
CA PRO A 142 -4.61 -11.11 -30.51
C PRO A 142 -5.01 -9.64 -30.43
N PRO A 143 -4.77 -8.83 -31.48
CA PRO A 143 -5.09 -7.41 -31.49
C PRO A 143 -6.51 -7.18 -30.98
N ASP A 144 -6.62 -6.44 -29.88
CA ASP A 144 -7.90 -6.11 -29.28
C ASP A 144 -8.25 -4.70 -29.70
N ASN A 145 -9.23 -4.60 -30.57
CA ASN A 145 -9.66 -3.34 -31.14
C ASN A 145 -10.16 -2.33 -30.08
N HIS A 146 -10.45 -2.74 -28.83
CA HIS A 146 -10.86 -1.80 -27.78
C HIS A 146 -9.67 -1.32 -26.95
N ILE A 147 -8.84 -2.25 -26.46
CA ILE A 147 -7.68 -1.90 -25.61
C ILE A 147 -6.62 -1.17 -26.42
N ASP A 148 -6.31 -1.65 -27.63
CA ASP A 148 -5.25 -1.07 -28.45
C ASP A 148 -5.69 0.29 -29.03
N VAL A 149 -6.98 0.45 -29.41
CA VAL A 149 -7.52 1.77 -29.82
C VAL A 149 -7.54 2.75 -28.66
N PHE A 150 -7.93 2.32 -27.46
CA PHE A 150 -7.88 3.18 -26.27
C PHE A 150 -6.44 3.61 -25.98
N TYR A 151 -5.48 2.68 -25.97
CA TYR A 151 -4.07 3.00 -25.76
C TYR A 151 -3.55 3.99 -26.80
N GLN A 152 -3.87 3.77 -28.08
CA GLN A 152 -3.43 4.65 -29.16
C GLN A 152 -4.07 6.05 -29.05
N ALA A 153 -5.36 6.13 -28.73
CA ALA A 153 -6.06 7.40 -28.55
C ALA A 153 -5.45 8.21 -27.39
N VAL A 154 -5.29 7.60 -26.22
CA VAL A 154 -4.71 8.28 -25.04
C VAL A 154 -3.24 8.64 -25.27
N SER A 155 -2.45 7.75 -25.87
CA SER A 155 -1.04 8.04 -26.17
C SER A 155 -0.91 9.21 -27.14
N THR A 156 -1.72 9.25 -28.20
CA THR A 156 -1.74 10.34 -29.17
C THR A 156 -2.16 11.66 -28.51
N GLU A 157 -3.16 11.62 -27.62
CA GLU A 157 -3.57 12.80 -26.87
C GLU A 157 -2.47 13.30 -25.93
N LEU A 158 -1.76 12.41 -25.23
CA LEU A 158 -0.63 12.76 -24.38
C LEU A 158 0.51 13.43 -25.16
N TYR A 159 0.90 12.87 -26.31
CA TYR A 159 1.90 13.49 -27.19
C TYR A 159 1.46 14.88 -27.66
N ASN A 160 0.21 15.01 -28.09
CA ASN A 160 -0.34 16.30 -28.50
C ASN A 160 -0.37 17.32 -27.35
N LEU A 161 -0.64 16.89 -26.12
CA LEU A 161 -0.59 17.74 -24.92
C LEU A 161 0.83 18.15 -24.57
N GLU A 162 1.80 17.25 -24.73
CA GLU A 162 3.22 17.54 -24.51
C GLU A 162 3.73 18.57 -25.54
N ASP A 163 3.44 18.36 -26.82
CA ASP A 163 3.84 19.27 -27.90
C ASP A 163 3.17 20.64 -27.78
N LYS A 164 1.86 20.68 -27.51
CA LYS A 164 1.16 21.95 -27.24
C LYS A 164 1.77 22.70 -26.06
N LYS A 165 2.26 22.00 -25.03
CA LYS A 165 2.95 22.62 -23.88
C LYS A 165 4.35 23.10 -24.25
N ARG A 166 5.12 22.34 -25.04
CA ARG A 166 6.43 22.77 -25.57
C ARG A 166 6.30 24.04 -26.42
N MET A 167 5.20 24.17 -27.15
CA MET A 167 4.89 25.35 -27.98
C MET A 167 4.17 26.48 -27.24
N SER A 168 3.65 26.24 -26.03
CA SER A 168 2.91 27.24 -25.24
C SER A 168 3.85 28.11 -24.42
N THR A 169 3.68 29.43 -24.55
CA THR A 169 4.33 30.43 -23.68
C THR A 169 3.55 30.70 -22.39
N HIS A 170 2.36 30.10 -22.25
CA HIS A 170 1.46 30.34 -21.12
C HIS A 170 1.83 29.45 -19.94
N ARG A 171 1.97 30.03 -18.74
CA ARG A 171 2.21 29.25 -17.52
C ARG A 171 0.99 28.37 -17.24
N PRO A 172 1.16 27.09 -16.92
CA PRO A 172 0.04 26.24 -16.53
C PRO A 172 -0.68 26.85 -15.33
N SER A 173 -2.01 26.77 -15.35
CA SER A 173 -2.84 27.22 -14.23
C SER A 173 -2.62 26.30 -13.03
N ASN A 174 -2.21 26.86 -11.90
CA ASN A 174 -2.13 26.11 -10.65
C ASN A 174 -3.53 25.62 -10.24
N ASN A 175 -3.63 24.40 -9.69
CA ASN A 175 -4.85 23.88 -9.07
C ASN A 175 -5.19 24.52 -7.70
N LEU A 176 -4.38 25.49 -7.28
CA LEU A 176 -4.59 26.36 -6.13
C LEU A 176 -4.44 27.82 -6.58
N ASN A 177 -5.34 28.69 -6.11
CA ASN A 177 -5.13 30.13 -6.25
C ASN A 177 -4.04 30.64 -5.29
N ALA A 178 -3.63 31.91 -5.44
CA ALA A 178 -2.56 32.48 -4.63
C ALA A 178 -2.89 32.52 -3.12
N ASP A 179 -4.16 32.71 -2.75
CA ASP A 179 -4.61 32.72 -1.35
C ASP A 179 -4.60 31.32 -0.75
N GLU A 180 -5.05 30.31 -1.49
CA GLU A 180 -4.99 28.91 -1.10
C GLU A 180 -3.54 28.42 -0.97
N LEU A 181 -2.64 28.83 -1.86
CA LEU A 181 -1.22 28.49 -1.75
C LEU A 181 -0.59 29.13 -0.50
N ARG A 182 -0.92 30.40 -0.21
CA ARG A 182 -0.52 31.07 1.03
C ARG A 182 -1.10 30.39 2.27
N ALA A 183 -2.36 29.98 2.21
CA ALA A 183 -3.04 29.25 3.28
C ALA A 183 -2.35 27.90 3.54
N LEU A 184 -2.05 27.12 2.49
CA LEU A 184 -1.34 25.85 2.61
C LEU A 184 0.03 26.03 3.30
N HIS A 185 0.80 27.04 2.86
CA HIS A 185 2.09 27.35 3.48
C HIS A 185 1.94 27.83 4.93
N LYS A 186 0.92 28.63 5.23
CA LYS A 186 0.64 29.10 6.60
C LYS A 186 0.29 27.93 7.52
N LEU A 187 -0.58 27.02 7.08
CA LEU A 187 -0.97 25.84 7.85
C LEU A 187 0.21 24.89 8.08
N SER A 188 1.06 24.67 7.08
CA SER A 188 2.22 23.77 7.21
C SER A 188 3.31 24.30 8.14
N MET A 189 3.42 25.63 8.29
CA MET A 189 4.38 26.27 9.16
C MET A 189 3.85 26.54 10.57
N CYS A 190 2.57 26.27 10.85
CA CYS A 190 1.97 26.54 12.16
C CYS A 190 2.39 25.46 13.17
N PRO A 191 3.20 25.78 14.19
CA PRO A 191 3.67 24.78 15.15
C PRO A 191 2.58 24.40 16.15
N ASP A 192 1.59 25.27 16.39
CA ASP A 192 0.61 25.10 17.47
C ASP A 192 -0.53 24.15 17.12
N ILE A 193 -0.63 23.71 15.87
CA ILE A 193 -1.67 22.80 15.40
C ILE A 193 -1.09 21.47 14.90
N VAL A 194 -1.96 20.47 14.88
CA VAL A 194 -1.74 19.18 14.24
C VAL A 194 -2.93 18.89 13.35
N ILE A 195 -2.66 18.51 12.09
CA ILE A 195 -3.68 18.18 11.09
C ILE A 195 -3.59 16.68 10.79
N ARG A 196 -4.68 15.94 10.99
CA ARG A 196 -4.78 14.49 10.76
C ARG A 196 -6.10 14.13 10.10
N GLU A 197 -6.11 12.99 9.43
CA GLU A 197 -7.37 12.35 9.04
C GLU A 197 -8.08 11.79 10.27
N ALA A 198 -9.41 11.80 10.23
CA ALA A 198 -10.23 11.15 11.23
C ALA A 198 -10.11 9.62 11.10
N ASP A 199 -10.28 8.92 12.23
CA ASP A 199 -10.28 7.45 12.29
C ASP A 199 -11.33 6.79 11.37
N LYS A 200 -12.42 7.50 11.07
CA LYS A 200 -13.52 7.06 10.21
C LYS A 200 -14.03 8.20 9.35
N GLY A 201 -14.42 7.89 8.11
CA GLY A 201 -15.12 8.81 7.21
C GLY A 201 -14.24 9.83 6.48
N GLY A 202 -12.91 9.65 6.44
CA GLY A 202 -12.01 10.45 5.58
C GLY A 202 -11.92 11.96 5.91
N ASN A 203 -12.53 12.41 7.01
CA ASN A 203 -12.58 13.81 7.39
C ASN A 203 -11.22 14.35 7.84
N VAL A 204 -10.99 15.64 7.66
CA VAL A 204 -9.77 16.32 8.11
C VAL A 204 -10.01 16.98 9.46
N VAL A 205 -9.16 16.71 10.43
CA VAL A 205 -9.28 17.22 11.79
C VAL A 205 -8.08 18.10 12.11
N VAL A 206 -8.36 19.34 12.51
CA VAL A 206 -7.36 20.30 12.97
C VAL A 206 -7.45 20.39 14.49
N MET A 207 -6.36 20.12 15.21
CA MET A 207 -6.31 20.07 16.67
C MET A 207 -5.21 20.97 17.21
N ASN A 208 -5.34 21.47 18.43
CA ASN A 208 -4.21 22.05 19.13
C ASN A 208 -3.14 20.97 19.34
N ARG A 209 -1.87 21.34 19.16
CA ARG A 209 -0.74 20.44 19.40
C ARG A 209 -0.69 19.99 20.85
N SER A 210 -1.02 20.86 21.80
CA SER A 210 -1.06 20.54 23.24
C SER A 210 -2.02 19.38 23.53
N ASP A 211 -3.24 19.45 22.98
CA ASP A 211 -4.28 18.45 23.23
C ASP A 211 -3.93 17.11 22.55
N TYR A 212 -3.37 17.19 21.34
CA TYR A 212 -2.85 16.02 20.61
C TYR A 212 -1.74 15.30 21.38
N VAL A 213 -0.76 16.04 21.90
CA VAL A 213 0.35 15.47 22.69
C VAL A 213 -0.18 14.91 24.01
N ALA A 214 -1.07 15.63 24.70
CA ALA A 214 -1.68 15.16 25.94
C ALA A 214 -2.45 13.84 25.76
N GLU A 215 -3.14 13.65 24.64
CA GLU A 215 -3.80 12.37 24.33
C GLU A 215 -2.81 11.24 24.05
N ILE A 216 -1.67 11.51 23.39
CA ILE A 216 -0.60 10.53 23.23
C ILE A 216 -0.02 10.14 24.59
N ASP A 217 0.32 11.12 25.43
CA ASP A 217 0.86 10.88 26.76
C ASP A 217 -0.13 10.11 27.64
N ARG A 218 -1.42 10.43 27.56
CA ARG A 218 -2.48 9.68 28.27
C ARG A 218 -2.46 8.20 27.90
N GLN A 219 -2.20 7.85 26.63
CA GLN A 219 -2.12 6.47 26.17
C GLN A 219 -0.81 5.79 26.56
N LEU A 220 0.32 6.47 26.40
CA LEU A 220 1.64 5.92 26.72
C LEU A 220 1.90 5.76 28.23
N ASN A 221 1.14 6.46 29.07
CA ASN A 221 1.18 6.32 30.52
C ASN A 221 0.45 5.05 31.05
N ASP A 222 -0.16 4.24 30.17
CA ASP A 222 -0.69 2.93 30.58
C ASP A 222 0.45 1.96 30.88
N THR A 223 0.78 1.81 32.17
CA THR A 223 1.87 0.93 32.64
C THR A 223 1.55 -0.56 32.54
N GLN A 224 0.31 -0.95 32.22
CA GLN A 224 -0.02 -2.35 31.93
C GLN A 224 0.41 -2.72 30.50
N ALA A 225 0.38 -1.76 29.57
CA ALA A 225 0.69 -1.97 28.16
C ALA A 225 2.12 -1.50 27.78
N TYR A 226 2.61 -0.42 28.39
CA TYR A 226 3.87 0.21 28.01
C TYR A 226 4.87 0.26 29.18
N SER A 227 6.15 0.18 28.84
CA SER A 227 7.25 0.38 29.78
C SER A 227 8.20 1.44 29.26
N LEU A 228 8.59 2.36 30.14
CA LEU A 228 9.56 3.40 29.80
C LEU A 228 10.96 2.79 29.69
N LEU A 229 11.62 3.02 28.54
CA LEU A 229 12.98 2.57 28.33
C LEU A 229 14.00 3.64 28.80
N PRO A 230 15.12 3.23 29.42
CA PRO A 230 16.11 4.17 29.96
C PRO A 230 16.92 4.89 28.87
N SER A 231 16.95 4.35 27.65
CA SER A 231 17.71 4.89 26.53
C SER A 231 17.13 4.42 25.20
N ASN A 232 17.47 5.12 24.10
CA ASN A 232 17.08 4.72 22.75
C ASN A 232 17.56 3.29 22.43
N PRO A 233 16.64 2.32 22.22
CA PRO A 233 17.01 0.93 21.97
C PRO A 233 17.48 0.68 20.53
N LEU A 234 17.28 1.63 19.62
CA LEU A 234 17.51 1.46 18.18
C LEU A 234 18.91 0.92 17.84
N PRO A 235 20.03 1.46 18.36
CA PRO A 235 21.36 0.92 18.02
C PRO A 235 21.56 -0.54 18.43
N ASN A 236 21.00 -0.91 19.59
CA ASN A 236 21.11 -2.28 20.12
C ASN A 236 20.28 -3.26 19.28
N ILE A 237 19.05 -2.88 18.94
CA ILE A 237 18.15 -3.68 18.09
C ILE A 237 18.74 -3.85 16.69
N THR A 238 19.21 -2.76 16.06
CA THR A 238 19.84 -2.82 14.72
C THR A 238 21.07 -3.72 14.72
N ASN A 239 21.93 -3.62 15.74
CA ASN A 239 23.11 -4.48 15.86
C ASN A 239 22.74 -5.95 16.08
N MET A 240 21.70 -6.22 16.87
CA MET A 240 21.18 -7.58 17.07
C MET A 240 20.65 -8.19 15.77
N ILE A 241 19.81 -7.44 15.03
CA ILE A 241 19.27 -7.86 13.74
C ILE A 241 20.41 -8.15 12.76
N ARG A 242 21.37 -7.22 12.62
CA ARG A 242 22.53 -7.40 11.74
C ARG A 242 23.32 -8.68 12.05
N LYS A 243 23.56 -8.98 13.33
CA LYS A 243 24.25 -10.21 13.74
C LYS A 243 23.46 -11.46 13.39
N LYS A 244 22.13 -11.45 13.61
CA LYS A 244 21.25 -12.57 13.27
C LYS A 244 21.18 -12.81 11.75
N LEU A 245 21.00 -11.75 10.95
CA LEU A 245 21.01 -11.84 9.49
C LEU A 245 22.34 -12.40 8.96
N ALA A 246 23.48 -11.92 9.47
CA ALA A 246 24.79 -12.45 9.10
C ALA A 246 24.96 -13.92 9.49
N PHE A 247 24.47 -14.31 10.67
CA PHE A 247 24.48 -15.71 11.11
C PHE A 247 23.67 -16.60 10.16
N TRP A 248 22.43 -16.24 9.84
CA TRP A 248 21.58 -17.05 8.96
C TRP A 248 22.12 -17.12 7.52
N LYS A 249 22.70 -16.03 7.02
CA LYS A 249 23.41 -16.04 5.73
C LYS A 249 24.59 -17.02 5.72
N ASN A 250 25.43 -17.00 6.75
CA ASN A 250 26.60 -17.89 6.83
C ASN A 250 26.22 -19.39 6.98
N HIS A 251 25.00 -19.67 7.42
CA HIS A 251 24.45 -21.03 7.53
C HIS A 251 23.57 -21.41 6.33
N CYS A 252 23.59 -20.61 5.25
CA CYS A 252 22.79 -20.83 4.04
C CYS A 252 21.27 -20.89 4.29
N LEU A 253 20.78 -20.24 5.36
CA LEU A 253 19.35 -20.09 5.65
C LEU A 253 18.75 -18.86 4.99
N LEU A 254 19.59 -17.89 4.63
CA LEU A 254 19.24 -16.74 3.80
C LEU A 254 20.13 -16.71 2.55
N THR A 255 19.52 -16.43 1.42
CA THR A 255 20.23 -16.06 0.20
C THR A 255 20.85 -14.66 0.31
N ASP A 256 21.77 -14.33 -0.59
CA ASP A 256 22.34 -12.98 -0.68
C ASP A 256 21.28 -11.89 -0.91
N LEU A 257 20.23 -12.22 -1.68
CA LEU A 257 19.16 -11.28 -1.99
C LEU A 257 18.23 -11.08 -0.80
N GLU A 258 17.83 -12.14 -0.11
CA GLU A 258 17.02 -12.02 1.12
C GLU A 258 17.79 -11.26 2.19
N HIS A 259 19.09 -11.56 2.39
CA HIS A 259 19.91 -10.80 3.32
C HIS A 259 19.95 -9.31 2.96
N ARG A 260 20.11 -8.98 1.67
CA ARG A 260 20.13 -7.58 1.22
C ARG A 260 18.78 -6.90 1.44
N PHE A 261 17.69 -7.59 1.17
CA PHE A 261 16.32 -7.10 1.37
C PHE A 261 16.02 -6.87 2.86
N LEU A 262 16.38 -7.82 3.72
CA LEU A 262 16.11 -7.74 5.17
C LEU A 262 16.99 -6.71 5.90
N TYR A 263 18.13 -6.33 5.32
CA TYR A 263 19.07 -5.41 5.93
C TYR A 263 18.78 -3.96 5.56
N ILE A 264 18.48 -3.15 6.56
CA ILE A 264 18.33 -1.70 6.42
C ILE A 264 19.57 -1.01 6.97
N GLU A 265 20.28 -0.27 6.11
CA GLU A 265 21.56 0.36 6.45
C GLU A 265 21.42 1.49 7.47
N ALA A 266 20.40 2.34 7.30
CA ALA A 266 20.15 3.51 8.15
C ALA A 266 18.70 3.47 8.69
N PRO A 267 18.40 2.60 9.65
CA PRO A 267 17.03 2.46 10.14
C PRO A 267 16.61 3.67 10.97
N ARG A 268 15.32 3.98 10.92
CA ARG A 268 14.67 5.07 11.65
C ARG A 268 13.94 4.51 12.85
N ALA A 269 13.89 5.29 13.94
CA ALA A 269 13.05 4.96 15.07
C ALA A 269 11.57 5.04 14.63
N PRO A 270 10.75 4.00 14.88
CA PRO A 270 9.32 4.08 14.64
C PRO A 270 8.69 5.22 15.43
N CYS A 271 7.84 6.01 14.78
CA CYS A 271 7.16 7.15 15.40
C CYS A 271 5.69 6.82 15.66
N ILE A 272 5.22 7.12 16.87
CA ILE A 272 3.79 7.09 17.20
C ILE A 272 3.07 8.32 16.65
N TYR A 273 1.86 8.10 16.14
CA TYR A 273 0.89 9.15 15.88
C TYR A 273 -0.51 8.60 16.17
N ILE A 274 -1.46 9.50 16.41
CA ILE A 274 -2.87 9.15 16.64
C ILE A 274 -3.78 9.64 15.52
N LEU A 275 -4.82 8.86 15.23
CA LEU A 275 -5.98 9.26 14.42
C LEU A 275 -7.19 9.56 15.34
N PRO A 276 -7.77 10.77 15.33
CA PRO A 276 -8.87 11.13 16.22
C PRO A 276 -10.17 10.39 15.89
N LYS A 277 -10.77 9.75 16.90
CA LYS A 277 -12.07 9.05 16.82
C LYS A 277 -13.24 10.02 17.03
N VAL A 278 -13.39 10.99 16.14
CA VAL A 278 -14.38 12.08 16.24
C VAL A 278 -15.86 11.63 16.28
N HIS A 279 -16.13 10.36 15.97
CA HIS A 279 -17.46 9.75 16.08
C HIS A 279 -17.82 9.29 17.51
N LYS A 280 -16.86 9.34 18.46
CA LYS A 280 -17.11 9.00 19.86
C LYS A 280 -17.58 10.23 20.62
N PRO A 281 -18.66 10.14 21.41
CA PRO A 281 -19.16 11.27 22.19
C PRO A 281 -18.17 11.64 23.32
N GLY A 282 -18.10 12.91 23.69
CA GLY A 282 -17.22 13.41 24.75
C GLY A 282 -16.59 14.76 24.42
N GLY A 283 -15.56 15.13 25.19
CA GLY A 283 -14.71 16.29 24.92
C GLY A 283 -13.73 16.03 23.78
N PHE A 284 -12.42 16.25 24.02
CA PHE A 284 -11.40 15.94 23.02
C PHE A 284 -11.46 14.45 22.61
N PRO A 285 -11.44 14.12 21.30
CA PRO A 285 -11.68 12.77 20.83
C PRO A 285 -10.52 11.83 21.20
N PRO A 286 -10.81 10.60 21.67
CA PRO A 286 -9.77 9.59 21.85
C PRO A 286 -9.01 9.31 20.54
N GLY A 287 -7.70 9.13 20.63
CA GLY A 287 -6.86 8.78 19.49
C GLY A 287 -6.79 7.27 19.23
N ARG A 288 -6.74 6.81 17.98
CA ARG A 288 -6.22 5.48 17.63
C ARG A 288 -4.69 5.58 17.48
N PRO A 289 -3.90 4.95 18.36
CA PRO A 289 -2.45 4.96 18.22
C PRO A 289 -2.02 4.10 17.04
N ILE A 290 -1.08 4.61 16.26
CA ILE A 290 -0.42 3.93 15.15
C ILE A 290 1.07 4.16 15.27
N ILE A 291 1.85 3.10 15.07
CA ILE A 291 3.31 3.17 14.98
C ILE A 291 3.69 3.08 13.51
N SER A 292 4.38 4.10 12.99
CA SER A 292 4.90 4.06 11.62
C SER A 292 6.10 3.13 11.54
N GLY A 293 5.96 2.00 10.85
CA GLY A 293 7.03 1.04 10.61
C GLY A 293 7.96 1.39 9.44
N ILE A 294 7.69 2.48 8.71
CA ILE A 294 8.44 2.84 7.50
C ILE A 294 9.89 3.21 7.85
N GLY A 295 10.83 2.55 7.20
CA GLY A 295 12.26 2.65 7.45
C GLY A 295 12.71 2.08 8.80
N SER A 296 11.84 1.36 9.52
CA SER A 296 12.19 0.77 10.81
C SER A 296 13.06 -0.49 10.64
N PRO A 297 13.86 -0.90 11.65
CA PRO A 297 14.68 -2.11 11.56
C PRO A 297 13.90 -3.39 11.23
N THR A 298 12.59 -3.41 11.46
CA THR A 298 11.72 -4.59 11.34
C THR A 298 10.75 -4.52 10.15
N GLU A 299 10.80 -3.46 9.32
CA GLU A 299 9.90 -3.27 8.17
C GLU A 299 9.94 -4.45 7.21
N HIS A 300 11.10 -4.69 6.59
CA HIS A 300 11.28 -5.78 5.63
C HIS A 300 11.24 -7.16 6.28
N ILE A 301 11.53 -7.25 7.58
CA ILE A 301 11.36 -8.51 8.34
C ILE A 301 9.87 -8.86 8.44
N SER A 302 9.02 -7.88 8.72
CA SER A 302 7.57 -8.06 8.83
C SER A 302 6.99 -8.51 7.49
N GLU A 303 7.40 -7.86 6.40
CA GLU A 303 7.00 -8.22 5.03
C GLU A 303 7.47 -9.63 4.65
N TYR A 304 8.72 -9.98 4.99
CA TYR A 304 9.26 -11.30 4.72
C TYR A 304 8.48 -12.40 5.46
N ILE A 305 8.22 -12.22 6.76
CA ILE A 305 7.44 -13.17 7.55
C ILE A 305 6.03 -13.31 6.97
N ASP A 306 5.36 -12.19 6.68
CA ASP A 306 3.99 -12.19 6.15
C ASP A 306 3.90 -13.06 4.89
N SER A 307 4.87 -12.99 3.98
CA SER A 307 4.91 -13.82 2.77
C SER A 307 4.85 -15.33 3.04
N PHE A 308 5.34 -15.80 4.20
CA PHE A 308 5.23 -17.21 4.62
C PHE A 308 3.94 -17.50 5.40
N LEU A 309 3.36 -16.49 6.06
CA LEU A 309 2.14 -16.65 6.85
C LEU A 309 0.89 -16.60 5.97
N GLN A 310 0.86 -15.77 4.92
CA GLN A 310 -0.31 -15.59 4.04
C GLN A 310 -0.86 -16.93 3.51
N PRO A 311 -0.06 -17.86 2.95
CA PRO A 311 -0.58 -19.16 2.52
C PRO A 311 -1.17 -20.00 3.66
N LEU A 312 -0.65 -19.85 4.88
CA LEU A 312 -1.17 -20.57 6.05
C LEU A 312 -2.51 -19.97 6.50
N VAL A 313 -2.64 -18.65 6.47
CA VAL A 313 -3.86 -17.91 6.82
C VAL A 313 -4.99 -18.25 5.85
N HIS A 314 -4.72 -18.29 4.54
CA HIS A 314 -5.72 -18.63 3.52
C HIS A 314 -6.29 -20.06 3.64
N ASN A 315 -5.58 -20.95 4.32
CA ASN A 315 -6.03 -22.32 4.57
C ASN A 315 -6.84 -22.46 5.86
N LEU A 316 -7.01 -21.39 6.64
CA LEU A 316 -7.80 -21.43 7.87
C LEU A 316 -9.30 -21.51 7.54
N PRO A 317 -10.09 -22.35 8.24
CA PRO A 317 -11.54 -22.43 8.01
C PRO A 317 -12.29 -21.12 8.28
N SER A 318 -11.72 -20.24 9.11
CA SER A 318 -12.30 -18.94 9.47
C SER A 318 -11.78 -17.79 8.62
N TYR A 319 -11.02 -18.07 7.56
CA TYR A 319 -10.49 -17.04 6.67
C TYR A 319 -11.62 -16.40 5.88
N ILE A 320 -11.64 -15.07 5.88
CA ILE A 320 -12.52 -14.24 5.06
C ILE A 320 -11.62 -13.29 4.30
N GLN A 321 -11.66 -13.34 2.97
CA GLN A 321 -10.75 -12.56 2.13
C GLN A 321 -11.08 -11.07 2.15
N ASP A 322 -12.33 -10.74 1.91
CA ASP A 322 -12.80 -9.35 1.82
C ASP A 322 -14.33 -9.27 2.03
N THR A 323 -14.87 -8.05 1.91
CA THR A 323 -16.31 -7.79 2.06
C THR A 323 -17.14 -8.57 1.04
N ARG A 324 -16.65 -8.79 -0.18
CA ARG A 324 -17.39 -9.50 -1.22
C ARG A 324 -17.44 -10.99 -0.91
N ASP A 325 -16.32 -11.59 -0.51
CA ASP A 325 -16.26 -12.98 -0.08
C ASP A 325 -17.26 -13.25 1.06
N LEU A 326 -17.30 -12.37 2.07
CA LEU A 326 -18.29 -12.46 3.15
C LEU A 326 -19.74 -12.40 2.63
N LEU A 327 -20.06 -11.46 1.73
CA LEU A 327 -21.41 -11.34 1.18
C LEU A 327 -21.83 -12.60 0.41
N CYS A 328 -20.94 -13.16 -0.41
CA CYS A 328 -21.20 -14.42 -1.10
C CYS A 328 -21.45 -15.57 -0.11
N GLN A 329 -20.64 -15.70 0.95
CA GLN A 329 -20.84 -16.72 1.98
C GLN A 329 -22.16 -16.55 2.73
N LEU A 330 -22.62 -15.31 2.97
CA LEU A 330 -23.89 -15.02 3.62
C LEU A 330 -25.10 -15.27 2.71
N GLU A 331 -24.97 -15.04 1.39
CA GLU A 331 -26.03 -15.32 0.41
C GLU A 331 -26.33 -16.83 0.29
N ASP A 332 -25.32 -17.69 0.51
CA ASP A 332 -25.46 -19.15 0.44
C ASP A 332 -26.12 -19.78 1.68
N ILE A 333 -26.34 -19.01 2.75
CA ILE A 333 -26.98 -19.51 3.98
C ILE A 333 -28.50 -19.55 3.78
N ASP A 334 -29.14 -20.67 4.12
CA ASP A 334 -30.60 -20.79 4.17
C ASP A 334 -31.15 -20.10 5.42
N TRP A 335 -31.61 -18.86 5.26
CA TRP A 335 -32.10 -18.04 6.37
C TRP A 335 -33.48 -18.51 6.86
N SER A 336 -33.51 -19.17 8.03
CA SER A 336 -34.76 -19.49 8.76
C SER A 336 -35.21 -18.33 9.66
N GLU A 337 -36.53 -18.20 9.87
CA GLU A 337 -37.12 -17.27 10.85
C GLU A 337 -36.71 -17.60 12.31
N ASP A 338 -36.16 -18.79 12.56
CA ASP A 338 -35.66 -19.21 13.87
C ASP A 338 -34.26 -18.65 14.19
N PHE A 339 -33.60 -17.98 13.25
CA PHE A 339 -32.27 -17.43 13.45
C PHE A 339 -32.28 -16.01 14.03
N MET A 340 -31.27 -15.73 14.86
CA MET A 340 -31.00 -14.40 15.39
C MET A 340 -29.62 -13.94 14.97
N PHE A 341 -29.53 -12.73 14.41
CA PHE A 341 -28.26 -12.08 14.16
C PHE A 341 -27.67 -11.55 15.46
N VAL A 342 -26.43 -11.95 15.73
CA VAL A 342 -25.65 -11.46 16.87
C VAL A 342 -24.40 -10.78 16.32
N CYS A 343 -24.25 -9.49 16.62
CA CYS A 343 -23.05 -8.73 16.29
C CYS A 343 -22.21 -8.55 17.55
N LEU A 344 -20.95 -8.97 17.49
CA LEU A 344 -19.98 -8.84 18.58
C LEU A 344 -18.79 -7.99 18.09
N ASP A 345 -18.36 -7.04 18.92
CA ASP A 345 -17.18 -6.21 18.64
C ASP A 345 -16.09 -6.52 19.67
N VAL A 346 -14.87 -6.81 19.19
CA VAL A 346 -13.73 -7.07 20.06
C VAL A 346 -13.04 -5.74 20.37
N SER A 347 -13.06 -5.37 21.65
CA SER A 347 -12.37 -4.17 22.11
C SER A 347 -10.86 -4.38 22.15
N SER A 348 -10.10 -3.43 21.59
CA SER A 348 -8.63 -3.38 21.67
C SER A 348 -7.95 -4.69 21.27
N LEU A 349 -8.35 -5.25 20.13
CA LEU A 349 -7.87 -6.56 19.63
C LEU A 349 -6.34 -6.68 19.71
N TYR A 350 -5.59 -5.80 19.06
CA TYR A 350 -4.13 -5.92 18.93
C TYR A 350 -3.39 -5.97 20.27
N THR A 351 -3.75 -5.12 21.23
CA THR A 351 -3.11 -5.11 22.57
C THR A 351 -3.54 -6.29 23.44
N SER A 352 -4.60 -7.00 23.05
CA SER A 352 -5.16 -8.13 23.80
C SER A 352 -4.73 -9.49 23.25
N ILE A 353 -3.91 -9.53 22.18
CA ILE A 353 -3.43 -10.78 21.60
C ILE A 353 -2.39 -11.42 22.54
N PRO A 354 -2.60 -12.66 23.02
CA PRO A 354 -1.61 -13.36 23.83
C PRO A 354 -0.43 -13.81 22.97
N LEU A 355 0.65 -13.02 22.97
CA LEU A 355 1.81 -13.19 22.09
C LEU A 355 2.44 -14.59 22.19
N GLU A 356 2.66 -15.10 23.41
CA GLU A 356 3.24 -16.44 23.61
C GLU A 356 2.37 -17.55 22.99
N ARG A 357 1.05 -17.47 23.17
CA ARG A 357 0.13 -18.42 22.55
C ARG A 357 0.14 -18.30 21.02
N GLY A 358 0.28 -17.07 20.50
CA GLY A 358 0.45 -16.83 19.07
C GLY A 358 1.71 -17.49 18.52
N LEU A 359 2.85 -17.34 19.20
CA LEU A 359 4.13 -17.96 18.84
C LEU A 359 4.08 -19.49 18.92
N GLU A 360 3.43 -20.05 19.93
CA GLU A 360 3.22 -21.51 20.05
C GLU A 360 2.39 -22.05 18.89
N MET A 361 1.30 -21.37 18.53
CA MET A 361 0.47 -21.77 17.40
C MET A 361 1.22 -21.63 16.08
N LEU A 362 1.98 -20.56 15.91
CA LEU A 362 2.83 -20.38 14.73
C LEU A 362 3.86 -21.50 14.60
N GLN A 363 4.54 -21.87 15.70
CA GLN A 363 5.49 -22.97 15.71
C GLN A 363 4.82 -24.29 15.32
N ARG A 364 3.65 -24.61 15.89
CA ARG A 364 2.89 -25.82 15.54
C ARG A 364 2.53 -25.85 14.06
N THR A 365 2.01 -24.74 13.53
CA THR A 365 1.61 -24.64 12.12
C THR A 365 2.80 -24.77 11.18
N LEU A 366 3.91 -24.06 11.44
CA LEU A 366 5.13 -24.13 10.62
C LEU A 366 5.80 -25.50 10.69
N SER A 367 5.66 -26.22 11.81
CA SER A 367 6.20 -27.58 11.97
C SER A 367 5.44 -28.64 11.16
N THR A 368 4.29 -28.30 10.56
CA THR A 368 3.59 -29.20 9.63
C THR A 368 4.24 -29.24 8.24
N ARG A 369 5.16 -28.30 7.96
CA ARG A 369 5.98 -28.27 6.75
C ARG A 369 6.99 -29.43 6.76
N ASP A 370 7.67 -29.62 5.62
CA ASP A 370 8.72 -30.62 5.47
C ASP A 370 9.76 -30.55 6.61
N ALA A 371 10.09 -31.72 7.19
CA ALA A 371 11.04 -31.84 8.30
C ALA A 371 12.44 -31.31 7.95
N THR A 372 12.82 -31.29 6.67
CA THR A 372 14.07 -30.69 6.18
C THR A 372 14.13 -29.17 6.40
N LEU A 373 12.98 -28.51 6.61
CA LEU A 373 12.89 -27.08 6.85
C LEU A 373 12.94 -26.71 8.35
N HIS A 374 13.35 -27.62 9.23
CA HIS A 374 13.40 -27.38 10.68
C HIS A 374 14.15 -26.10 11.06
N ASP A 375 15.36 -25.91 10.51
CA ASP A 375 16.19 -24.74 10.80
C ASP A 375 15.59 -23.45 10.23
N HIS A 376 14.94 -23.54 9.06
CA HIS A 376 14.21 -22.41 8.47
C HIS A 376 12.98 -22.03 9.32
N THR A 377 12.23 -23.01 9.83
CA THR A 377 11.12 -22.77 10.76
C THR A 377 11.61 -22.07 12.03
N ARG A 378 12.76 -22.49 12.57
CA ARG A 378 13.37 -21.83 13.74
C ARG A 378 13.80 -20.39 13.41
N MET A 379 14.36 -20.16 12.22
CA MET A 379 14.69 -18.81 11.75
C MET A 379 13.44 -17.93 11.66
N LEU A 380 12.35 -18.41 11.06
CA LEU A 380 11.09 -17.67 10.96
C LEU A 380 10.52 -17.31 12.34
N LEU A 381 10.54 -18.24 13.30
CA LEU A 381 10.10 -17.96 14.67
C LEU A 381 10.97 -16.90 15.36
N ASP A 382 12.28 -16.96 15.16
CA ASP A 382 13.20 -15.95 15.67
C ASP A 382 12.98 -14.58 15.02
N LEU A 383 12.70 -14.53 13.71
CA LEU A 383 12.32 -13.31 13.01
C LEU A 383 11.01 -12.75 13.56
N THR A 384 9.99 -13.59 13.79
CA THR A 384 8.70 -13.16 14.36
C THR A 384 8.88 -12.54 15.75
N ARG A 385 9.74 -13.10 16.60
CA ARG A 385 10.07 -12.52 17.91
C ARG A 385 10.80 -11.17 17.85
N LEU A 386 11.37 -10.80 16.70
CA LEU A 386 11.97 -9.47 16.53
C LEU A 386 10.91 -8.43 16.18
N VAL A 387 9.78 -8.85 15.61
CA VAL A 387 8.70 -7.97 15.12
C VAL A 387 7.62 -7.77 16.18
N LEU A 388 7.29 -8.83 16.94
CA LEU A 388 6.38 -8.80 18.08
C LEU A 388 7.10 -8.26 19.32
#